data_AF-A0A921LNZ3-F1
#
_entry.id   AF-A0A921LNZ3-F1
#
_cell.length_a   1.000
_cell.length_b   1.000
_cell.length_c   1.000
_cell.angle_alpha   90.00
_cell.angle_beta   90.00
_cell.angle_gamma   90.00
#
_symmetry.space_group_name_H-M   'P 1'
#
loop_
_entity.id
_entity.type
_entity.pdbx_description
1 polymer ?
#
loop_
_entity_poly.entity_id
_entity_poly.type
_entity_poly.pdbx_seq_one_letter_code
_entity_poly.pdbx_strand_id
1 'polypeptide(L)' 'GINFSITTDEIDCLYARCKEAQVAFYRDLMITTYRVDQINVEQKEFLIQDPNGYLLRFTN' A
#
# COMPACT_ATOMS: atom_id res chain seq x y z
N GLY A 1 -7.73 -12.55 10.56
CA GLY A 1 -7.14 -12.44 9.22
C GLY A 1 -5.63 -12.32 9.34
N ILE A 2 -4.89 -12.79 8.35
CA ILE A 2 -3.44 -12.62 8.24
C ILE A 2 -3.17 -11.33 7.44
N ASN A 3 -2.07 -10.63 7.76
CA ASN A 3 -1.59 -9.47 7.01
C ASN A 3 -0.32 -9.84 6.25
N PHE A 4 -0.36 -9.71 4.92
CA PHE A 4 0.79 -9.89 4.04
C PHE A 4 1.36 -8.54 3.64
N SER A 5 2.64 -8.31 3.92
CA SER A 5 3.36 -7.12 3.44
C SER A 5 4.09 -7.46 2.15
N ILE A 6 3.82 -6.68 1.10
CA ILE A 6 4.34 -6.86 -0.25
C ILE A 6 5.00 -5.56 -0.68
N THR A 7 6.30 -5.62 -0.98
CA THR A 7 7.05 -4.47 -1.51
C THR A 7 6.98 -4.44 -3.03
N THR A 8 6.79 -3.26 -3.60
CA THR A 8 6.75 -3.04 -5.05
C THR A 8 7.30 -1.67 -5.41
N ASP A 9 8.12 -1.62 -6.47
CA ASP A 9 8.65 -0.36 -7.00
C ASP A 9 7.57 0.48 -7.71
N GLU A 10 6.44 -0.14 -8.09
CA GLU A 10 5.39 0.48 -8.91
C GLU A 10 4.09 0.72 -8.10
N ILE A 11 4.22 1.14 -6.84
CA ILE A 11 3.06 1.26 -5.93
C ILE A 11 1.95 2.18 -6.46
N ASP A 12 2.30 3.31 -7.10
CA ASP A 12 1.32 4.24 -7.66
C ASP A 12 0.54 3.62 -8.82
N CYS A 13 1.24 2.90 -9.71
CA CYS A 13 0.62 2.16 -10.81
C CYS A 13 -0.32 1.06 -10.29
N LEU A 14 0.12 0.32 -9.27
CA LEU A 14 -0.69 -0.72 -8.67
C LEU A 14 -1.95 -0.15 -8.02
N TYR A 15 -1.82 0.94 -7.25
CA TYR A 15 -2.95 1.62 -6.63
C TYR A 15 -3.97 2.12 -7.67
N ALA A 16 -3.50 2.71 -8.76
CA ALA A 16 -4.37 3.15 -9.87
C ALA A 16 -5.13 1.97 -10.50
N ARG A 17 -4.44 0.86 -10.79
CA ARG A 17 -5.08 -0.37 -11.32
C ARG A 17 -6.13 -0.92 -10.38
N CYS A 18 -5.87 -0.93 -9.07
CA CYS A 18 -6.84 -1.38 -8.07
C CYS A 18 -8.08 -0.46 -8.02
N LYS A 19 -7.90 0.86 -8.19
CA LYS A 19 -9.03 1.80 -8.31
C LYS A 19 -9.85 1.58 -9.58
N GLU A 20 -9.20 1.41 -10.72
CA GLU A 20 -9.85 1.13 -12.02
C GLU A 20 -10.65 -0.18 -11.97
N ALA A 21 -10.11 -1.20 -11.32
CA ALA A 21 -10.78 -2.48 -11.08
C ALA A 21 -11.83 -2.44 -9.96
N GLN A 22 -12.10 -1.27 -9.37
CA GLN A 22 -13.06 -1.06 -8.28
C GLN A 22 -12.82 -1.97 -7.06
N VAL A 23 -11.55 -2.25 -6.76
CA VAL A 23 -11.18 -3.03 -5.58
C VAL A 23 -11.47 -2.21 -4.32
N ALA A 24 -12.07 -2.85 -3.32
CA ALA A 24 -12.32 -2.23 -2.03
C ALA A 24 -11.00 -2.05 -1.25
N PHE A 25 -10.62 -0.80 -1.02
CA PHE A 25 -9.50 -0.47 -0.17
C PHE A 25 -9.92 -0.54 1.30
N TYR A 26 -9.17 -1.29 2.09
CA TYR A 26 -9.29 -1.25 3.54
C TYR A 26 -8.66 0.04 4.10
N ARG A 27 -7.60 0.52 3.44
CA ARG A 27 -7.00 1.84 3.66
C ARG A 27 -6.49 2.37 2.32
N ASP A 28 -6.88 3.60 1.98
CA ASP A 28 -6.35 4.34 0.83
C ASP A 28 -4.84 4.57 0.92
N LEU A 29 -4.22 4.95 -0.20
CA LEU A 29 -2.81 5.30 -0.27
C LEU A 29 -2.45 6.41 0.72
N MET A 30 -1.52 6.10 1.61
CA MET A 30 -0.93 7.00 2.57
C MET A 30 0.54 7.20 2.24
N ILE A 31 1.03 8.43 2.38
CA ILE A 31 2.45 8.77 2.27
C ILE A 31 2.93 9.16 3.66
N THR A 32 3.94 8.46 4.17
CA THR A 32 4.61 8.76 5.42
C THR A 32 6.05 9.15 5.11
N THR A 33 6.46 10.33 5.57
CA THR A 33 7.85 10.78 5.47
C THR A 33 8.54 10.54 6.81
N TYR A 34 9.61 9.77 6.81
CA TYR A 34 10.46 9.59 7.98
C TYR A 34 11.86 10.14 7.72
N ARG A 35 12.49 10.59 8.80
CA ARG A 35 13.86 11.08 8.76
C ARG A 35 14.80 9.95 9.17
N VAL A 36 15.64 9.52 8.23
CA VAL A 36 16.75 8.59 8.49
C VAL A 36 18.03 9.40 8.36
N ASP A 37 18.70 9.61 9.50
CA ASP A 37 19.85 10.50 9.63
C ASP A 37 19.55 11.94 9.17
N GLN A 38 20.10 12.33 8.01
CA GLN A 38 19.90 13.64 7.38
C GLN A 38 19.03 13.57 6.11
N ILE A 39 18.51 12.39 5.78
CA ILE A 39 17.71 12.14 4.58
C ILE A 39 16.25 11.96 4.98
N ASN A 40 15.35 12.63 4.27
CA ASN A 40 13.92 12.35 4.34
C ASN A 40 13.62 11.23 3.34
N VAL A 41 13.02 10.15 3.83
CA VAL A 41 12.58 9.02 3.01
C VAL A 41 11.07 8.98 3.04
N GLU A 42 10.48 8.89 1.85
CA GLU A 42 9.03 8.77 1.69
C GLU A 42 8.67 7.30 1.51
N GLN A 43 7.77 6.82 2.35
CA GLN A 43 7.14 5.52 2.21
C GLN A 43 5.67 5.70 1.91
N LYS A 44 5.24 5.07 0.83
CA LYS A 44 3.86 4.98 0.41
C LYS A 44 3.34 3.61 0.83
N GLU A 45 2.13 3.55 1.37
CA GLU A 45 1.46 2.28 1.63
C GLU A 45 -0.06 2.37 1.43
N PHE A 46 -0.68 1.27 1.04
CA PHE A 46 -2.13 1.10 1.05
C PHE A 46 -2.52 -0.34 1.41
N LEU A 47 -3.76 -0.54 1.85
CA LEU A 47 -4.26 -1.86 2.22
C LEU A 47 -5.52 -2.22 1.43
N ILE A 48 -5.55 -3.45 0.93
CA ILE A 48 -6.74 -4.09 0.35
C ILE A 48 -7.14 -5.25 1.25
N GLN A 49 -8.45 -5.48 1.37
CA GLN A 49 -8.98 -6.71 1.95
C GLN A 49 -9.43 -7.64 0.82
N ASP A 50 -8.92 -8.88 0.81
CA ASP A 50 -9.41 -9.89 -0.14
C ASP A 50 -10.81 -10.40 0.28
N PRO A 51 -11.54 -11.09 -0.60
CA PRO A 51 -12.88 -11.62 -0.29
C PRO A 51 -12.92 -12.58 0.91
N ASN A 52 -11.79 -13.21 1.28
CA ASN A 52 -11.70 -14.13 2.41
C ASN A 52 -11.30 -13.44 3.72
N GLY A 53 -11.08 -12.12 3.71
CA GLY A 53 -10.75 -11.31 4.88
C GLY A 53 -9.24 -11.22 5.21
N TYR A 54 -8.36 -11.63 4.31
CA TYR A 54 -6.93 -11.36 4.38
C TYR A 54 -6.64 -9.90 4.06
N LEU A 55 -5.65 -9.33 4.76
CA LEU A 55 -5.17 -7.97 4.49
C LEU A 55 -3.90 -8.04 3.66
N LEU A 56 -3.90 -7.37 2.53
CA LEU A 56 -2.73 -7.20 1.67
C LEU A 56 -2.25 -5.76 1.82
N ARG A 57 -1.08 -5.58 2.42
CA ARG A 57 -0.41 -4.29 2.56
C ARG A 57 0.66 -4.15 1.50
N PHE A 58 0.51 -3.16 0.64
CA PHE A 58 1.51 -2.81 -0.37
C PHE A 58 2.34 -1.62 0.11
N THR A 59 3.66 -1.69 -0.06
CA THR A 59 4.62 -0.62 0.25
C THR A 59 5.60 -0.44 -0.90
N ASN A 60 6.13 0.77 -1.09
CA ASN A 60 7.39 0.96 -1.82
C ASN A 60 8.60 0.77 -0.91
#